data_AF-A0A328PKQ7-F1
#
_entry.id   AF-A0A328PKQ7-F1
#
_cell.length_a   1.000
_cell.length_b   1.000
_cell.length_c   1.000
_cell.angle_alpha   90.00
_cell.angle_beta   90.00
_cell.angle_gamma   90.00
#
_symmetry.space_group_name_H-M   'P 1'
#
loop_
_entity.id
_entity.type
_entity.pdbx_description
1 polymer ?
#
loop_
_entity_poly.entity_id
_entity_poly.type
_entity_poly.pdbx_seq_one_letter_code
_entity_poly.pdbx_strand_id
1 'polypeptide(L)'
;MKFLQLAKEGKNNWWRYLLTIILTNPGISIGTIIGLLSIYILFDVTSLLFNLAGLHPPIGRFLQGFADLLSYNITSAFLMLLLFFCMVSIHRRDFKSVLTAHERIKWYRILKGFVVWFSMLLIFLIFSLPDPNLKFTFDGAVYPLLFIISLTIFFQAGFEEIFFRGYILQALNLFLKKPPLAVLISSIIFAIGHWGNQLTFVGNLNIFIDTFIFAIVVAVITVLEDGVETAIGIHTANNMFCALVVNDGTSSFYKPLPSLFTDFSIPPSPIEQLYYSILMNGILLAIIILPQKLNVLKKIALR
;
A
#
# COMPACT_ATOMS: atom_id res chain seq x y z
N MET A 1 11.39 21.35 1.04
CA MET A 1 10.30 20.36 0.90
C MET A 1 9.11 21.11 0.32
N LYS A 2 9.08 21.26 -1.01
CA LYS A 2 8.00 22.00 -1.69
C LYS A 2 6.67 21.29 -1.50
N PHE A 3 6.69 19.96 -1.51
CA PHE A 3 5.49 19.13 -1.37
C PHE A 3 4.73 19.38 -0.07
N LEU A 4 5.41 19.42 1.08
CA LEU A 4 4.75 19.69 2.37
C LEU A 4 4.21 21.13 2.49
N GLN A 5 4.74 22.07 1.70
CA GLN A 5 4.29 23.46 1.71
C GLN A 5 3.00 23.67 0.94
N LEU A 6 2.68 22.79 -0.02
CA LEU A 6 1.43 22.82 -0.78
C LEU A 6 0.20 22.73 0.15
N ALA A 7 0.36 22.15 1.34
CA ALA A 7 -0.67 22.11 2.38
C ALA A 7 -1.26 23.47 2.75
N LYS A 8 -0.55 24.57 2.42
CA LYS A 8 -1.00 25.95 2.67
C LYS A 8 -1.95 26.49 1.59
N GLU A 9 -2.07 25.81 0.45
CA GLU A 9 -2.97 26.21 -0.63
C GLU A 9 -4.43 25.94 -0.24
N GLY A 10 -5.37 26.76 -0.73
CA GLY A 10 -6.80 26.60 -0.42
C GLY A 10 -7.17 26.94 1.04
N LYS A 11 -8.21 26.28 1.56
CA LYS A 11 -8.77 26.49 2.90
C LYS A 11 -8.30 25.41 3.87
N ASN A 12 -7.72 25.85 5.00
CA ASN A 12 -6.96 24.98 5.89
C ASN A 12 -7.44 24.97 7.36
N ASN A 13 -8.71 25.29 7.60
CA ASN A 13 -9.27 25.16 8.95
C ASN A 13 -9.22 23.69 9.41
N TRP A 14 -8.90 23.44 10.69
CA TRP A 14 -8.72 22.09 11.24
C TRP A 14 -9.92 21.15 11.00
N TRP A 15 -11.15 21.68 11.08
CA TRP A 15 -12.37 20.88 10.91
C TRP A 15 -12.52 20.32 9.50
N ARG A 16 -11.95 21.01 8.49
CA ARG A 16 -11.94 20.52 7.10
C ARG A 16 -11.13 19.25 7.01
N TYR A 17 -9.99 19.24 7.69
CA TYR A 17 -9.13 18.06 7.73
C TYR A 17 -9.82 16.89 8.41
N LEU A 18 -10.41 17.13 9.59
CA LEU A 18 -11.15 16.11 10.32
C LEU A 18 -12.32 15.55 9.50
N LEU A 19 -13.11 16.42 8.85
CA LEU A 19 -14.24 16.00 8.02
C LEU A 19 -13.80 15.15 6.84
N THR A 20 -12.79 15.60 6.08
CA THR A 20 -12.25 14.81 4.96
C THR A 20 -11.72 13.46 5.44
N ILE A 21 -11.03 13.40 6.59
CA ILE A 21 -10.58 12.13 7.17
C ILE A 21 -11.76 11.22 7.46
N ILE A 22 -12.82 11.70 8.13
CA ILE A 22 -14.01 10.88 8.42
C ILE A 22 -14.65 10.37 7.14
N LEU A 23 -14.75 11.22 6.11
CA LEU A 23 -15.38 10.87 4.85
C LEU A 23 -14.56 9.88 4.02
N THR A 24 -13.22 9.97 4.05
CA THR A 24 -12.35 9.20 3.15
C THR A 24 -11.51 8.14 3.86
N ASN A 25 -11.63 7.97 5.17
CA ASN A 25 -10.81 7.01 5.90
C ASN A 25 -11.17 5.57 5.52
N PRO A 26 -10.20 4.74 5.09
CA PRO A 26 -10.46 3.36 4.68
C PRO A 26 -10.97 2.44 5.80
N GLY A 27 -10.90 2.84 7.08
CA GLY A 27 -11.44 2.05 8.20
C GLY A 27 -12.86 2.41 8.66
N ILE A 28 -13.37 3.61 8.37
CA ILE A 28 -14.67 4.08 8.93
C ILE A 28 -15.58 4.79 7.92
N SER A 29 -15.12 5.03 6.70
CA SER A 29 -15.89 5.78 5.71
C SER A 29 -17.11 5.01 5.22
N ILE A 30 -18.09 5.74 4.68
CA ILE A 30 -19.24 5.14 3.96
C ILE A 30 -18.74 4.25 2.81
N GLY A 31 -17.64 4.62 2.15
CA GLY A 31 -17.01 3.79 1.11
C GLY A 31 -16.54 2.45 1.65
N THR A 32 -15.94 2.41 2.85
CA THR A 32 -15.58 1.18 3.55
C THR A 32 -16.82 0.34 3.87
N ILE A 33 -17.88 0.97 4.36
CA ILE A 33 -19.14 0.26 4.69
C ILE A 33 -19.76 -0.35 3.42
N ILE A 34 -19.82 0.41 2.33
CA ILE A 34 -20.26 -0.10 1.02
C ILE A 34 -19.35 -1.22 0.55
N GLY A 35 -18.03 -1.09 0.70
CA GLY A 35 -17.05 -2.13 0.39
C GLY A 35 -17.30 -3.42 1.14
N LEU A 36 -17.48 -3.35 2.46
CA LEU A 36 -17.79 -4.50 3.31
C LEU A 36 -19.15 -5.13 2.98
N LEU A 37 -20.16 -4.31 2.69
CA LEU A 37 -21.46 -4.80 2.19
C LEU A 37 -21.33 -5.46 0.81
N SER A 38 -20.45 -4.92 -0.05
CA SER A 38 -20.16 -5.51 -1.36
C SER A 38 -19.50 -6.88 -1.18
N ILE A 39 -18.54 -7.02 -0.26
CA ILE A 39 -17.92 -8.30 0.11
C ILE A 39 -18.98 -9.31 0.55
N TYR A 40 -19.86 -8.90 1.46
CA TYR A 40 -20.93 -9.76 1.98
C TYR A 40 -21.91 -10.20 0.87
N ILE A 41 -22.37 -9.27 0.04
CA ILE A 41 -23.28 -9.57 -1.08
C ILE A 41 -22.59 -10.41 -2.16
N LEU A 42 -21.35 -10.09 -2.53
CA LEU A 42 -20.58 -10.89 -3.49
C LEU A 42 -20.35 -12.29 -2.94
N PHE A 43 -20.02 -12.46 -1.67
CA PHE A 43 -19.84 -13.76 -1.06
C PHE A 43 -21.13 -14.59 -1.09
N ASP A 44 -22.28 -14.01 -0.76
CA ASP A 44 -23.58 -14.69 -0.82
C ASP A 44 -24.00 -15.03 -2.25
N VAL A 45 -23.92 -14.07 -3.17
CA VAL A 45 -24.28 -14.27 -4.59
C VAL A 45 -23.36 -15.30 -5.23
N THR A 46 -22.07 -15.23 -4.96
CA THR A 46 -21.09 -16.16 -5.51
C THR A 46 -21.32 -17.55 -4.92
N SER A 47 -21.48 -17.68 -3.60
CA SER A 47 -21.78 -18.97 -2.96
C SER A 47 -23.07 -19.59 -3.50
N LEU A 48 -24.11 -18.78 -3.75
CA LEU A 48 -25.35 -19.21 -4.38
C LEU A 48 -25.12 -19.73 -5.81
N LEU A 49 -24.39 -18.98 -6.65
CA LEU A 49 -24.12 -19.38 -8.03
C LEU A 49 -23.30 -20.67 -8.13
N PHE A 50 -22.31 -20.88 -7.26
CA PHE A 50 -21.50 -22.10 -7.25
C PHE A 50 -22.32 -23.32 -6.80
N ASN A 51 -23.19 -23.16 -5.80
CA ASN A 51 -24.13 -24.19 -5.39
C ASN A 51 -25.12 -24.54 -6.52
N LEU A 52 -25.65 -23.54 -7.23
CA LEU A 52 -26.54 -23.73 -8.38
C LEU A 52 -25.85 -24.41 -9.57
N ALA A 53 -24.54 -24.19 -9.74
CA ALA A 53 -23.73 -24.79 -10.79
C ALA A 53 -23.23 -26.22 -10.47
N GLY A 54 -23.56 -26.77 -9.29
CA GLY A 54 -23.13 -28.11 -8.88
C GLY A 54 -21.61 -28.23 -8.65
N LEU A 55 -20.92 -27.11 -8.43
CA LEU A 55 -19.48 -27.07 -8.20
C LEU A 55 -19.20 -27.26 -6.69
N HIS A 56 -18.80 -28.46 -6.28
CA HIS A 56 -18.37 -28.75 -4.90
C HIS A 56 -17.01 -28.08 -4.58
N PRO A 57 -16.72 -27.66 -3.33
CA PRO A 57 -15.80 -26.55 -3.07
C PRO A 57 -14.37 -26.96 -2.70
N PRO A 58 -13.43 -26.86 -3.67
CA PRO A 58 -12.08 -26.34 -3.42
C PRO A 58 -11.95 -24.84 -3.77
N ILE A 59 -12.83 -24.38 -4.66
CA ILE A 59 -12.84 -23.03 -5.27
C ILE A 59 -13.38 -21.94 -4.33
N GLY A 60 -14.16 -22.30 -3.30
CA GLY A 60 -14.78 -21.34 -2.38
C GLY A 60 -13.77 -20.42 -1.68
N ARG A 61 -12.60 -20.96 -1.30
CA ARG A 61 -11.52 -20.16 -0.70
C ARG A 61 -10.93 -19.16 -1.69
N PHE A 62 -10.67 -19.58 -2.93
CA PHE A 62 -10.20 -18.67 -3.98
C PHE A 62 -11.19 -17.54 -4.24
N LEU A 63 -12.48 -17.85 -4.38
CA LEU A 63 -13.53 -16.86 -4.63
C LEU A 63 -13.67 -15.84 -3.51
N GLN A 64 -13.49 -16.29 -2.26
CA GLN A 64 -13.48 -15.40 -1.11
C GLN A 64 -12.32 -14.41 -1.21
N GLY A 65 -11.07 -14.91 -1.36
CA GLY A 65 -9.91 -14.02 -1.50
C GLY A 65 -10.00 -13.11 -2.73
N PHE A 66 -10.56 -13.61 -3.84
CA PHE A 66 -10.83 -12.83 -5.04
C PHE A 66 -11.82 -11.69 -4.76
N ALA A 67 -12.94 -11.98 -4.09
CA ALA A 67 -13.96 -11.00 -3.74
C ALA A 67 -13.43 -9.96 -2.75
N ASP A 68 -12.63 -10.37 -1.77
CA ASP A 68 -11.99 -9.48 -0.79
C ASP A 68 -11.05 -8.50 -1.50
N LEU A 69 -10.16 -9.01 -2.36
CA LEU A 69 -9.23 -8.20 -3.15
C LEU A 69 -9.98 -7.23 -4.07
N LEU A 70 -11.00 -7.71 -4.79
CA LEU A 70 -11.82 -6.89 -5.69
C LEU A 70 -12.48 -5.75 -4.94
N SER A 71 -13.11 -6.09 -3.81
CA SER A 71 -13.91 -5.15 -3.04
C SER A 71 -13.03 -4.08 -2.41
N TYR A 72 -11.85 -4.46 -1.91
CA TYR A 72 -10.89 -3.50 -1.38
C TYR A 72 -10.41 -2.56 -2.50
N ASN A 73 -10.07 -3.08 -3.68
CA ASN A 73 -9.62 -2.25 -4.81
C ASN A 73 -10.71 -1.28 -5.30
N ILE A 74 -11.96 -1.74 -5.42
CA ILE A 74 -13.12 -0.90 -5.78
C ILE A 74 -13.36 0.16 -4.71
N THR A 75 -13.29 -0.23 -3.43
CA THR A 75 -13.46 0.69 -2.30
C THR A 75 -12.40 1.77 -2.35
N SER A 76 -11.12 1.43 -2.52
CA SER A 76 -10.05 2.40 -2.63
C SER A 76 -10.22 3.35 -3.82
N ALA A 77 -10.68 2.85 -4.97
CA ALA A 77 -10.98 3.70 -6.13
C ALA A 77 -12.12 4.69 -5.82
N PHE A 78 -13.17 4.25 -5.12
CA PHE A 78 -14.24 5.13 -4.66
C PHE A 78 -13.75 6.17 -3.64
N LEU A 79 -12.92 5.76 -2.68
CA LEU A 79 -12.34 6.67 -1.69
C LEU A 79 -11.39 7.70 -2.33
N MET A 80 -10.69 7.32 -3.39
CA MET A 80 -9.90 8.25 -4.20
C MET A 80 -10.80 9.35 -4.80
N LEU A 81 -11.93 8.96 -5.40
CA LEU A 81 -12.89 9.92 -5.97
C LEU A 81 -13.47 10.82 -4.88
N LEU A 82 -13.81 10.25 -3.72
CA LEU A 82 -14.33 11.02 -2.60
C LEU A 82 -13.29 12.01 -2.04
N LEU A 83 -12.02 11.60 -1.95
CA LEU A 83 -10.91 12.48 -1.57
C LEU A 83 -10.72 13.60 -2.59
N PHE A 84 -10.82 13.30 -3.89
CA PHE A 84 -10.84 14.33 -4.93
C PHE A 84 -11.95 15.36 -4.70
N PHE A 85 -13.19 14.92 -4.45
CA PHE A 85 -14.30 15.83 -4.16
C PHE A 85 -14.09 16.63 -2.88
N CYS A 86 -13.53 16.03 -1.83
CA CYS A 86 -13.20 16.74 -0.59
C CYS A 86 -12.14 17.83 -0.86
N MET A 87 -11.12 17.54 -1.65
CA MET A 87 -10.08 18.51 -2.01
C MET A 87 -10.67 19.70 -2.77
N VAL A 88 -11.51 19.45 -3.78
CA VAL A 88 -12.11 20.50 -4.60
C VAL A 88 -13.18 21.29 -3.84
N SER A 89 -14.07 20.62 -3.10
CA SER A 89 -15.26 21.25 -2.50
C SER A 89 -15.01 21.77 -1.08
N ILE A 90 -14.36 20.97 -0.23
CA ILE A 90 -14.10 21.32 1.17
C ILE A 90 -12.83 22.16 1.26
N HIS A 91 -11.72 21.72 0.67
CA HIS A 91 -10.46 22.44 0.77
C HIS A 91 -10.31 23.57 -0.26
N ARG A 92 -11.11 23.58 -1.34
CA ARG A 92 -10.95 24.55 -2.44
C ARG A 92 -9.50 24.55 -2.94
N ARG A 93 -8.92 23.35 -3.06
CA ARG A 93 -7.52 23.09 -3.32
C ARG A 93 -7.41 22.09 -4.47
N ASP A 94 -6.48 22.31 -5.39
CA ASP A 94 -6.23 21.39 -6.50
C ASP A 94 -5.83 20.01 -5.94
N PHE A 95 -6.46 18.94 -6.43
CA PHE A 95 -6.14 17.57 -6.04
C PHE A 95 -4.69 17.20 -6.38
N LYS A 96 -4.10 17.77 -7.44
CA LYS A 96 -2.68 17.56 -7.79
C LYS A 96 -1.75 17.87 -6.62
N SER A 97 -2.12 18.79 -5.74
CA SER A 97 -1.30 19.23 -4.63
C SER A 97 -1.04 18.15 -3.56
N VAL A 98 -1.84 17.07 -3.51
CA VAL A 98 -1.58 15.89 -2.68
C VAL A 98 -0.87 14.76 -3.45
N LEU A 99 -0.71 14.93 -4.77
CA LEU A 99 0.01 13.99 -5.63
C LEU A 99 1.49 14.39 -5.78
N THR A 100 1.75 15.65 -6.16
CA THR A 100 3.08 16.06 -6.60
C THR A 100 3.27 17.57 -6.57
N ALA A 101 4.47 18.04 -6.22
CA ALA A 101 4.86 19.44 -6.35
C ALA A 101 5.48 19.77 -7.73
N HIS A 102 5.63 18.78 -8.60
CA HIS A 102 6.13 18.98 -9.96
C HIS A 102 5.02 19.54 -10.86
N GLU A 103 5.39 20.07 -12.03
CA GLU A 103 4.40 20.61 -12.99
C GLU A 103 3.41 19.54 -13.46
N ARG A 104 3.87 18.28 -13.59
CA ARG A 104 3.08 17.13 -14.02
C ARG A 104 3.48 15.89 -13.21
N ILE A 105 2.57 14.93 -13.14
CA ILE A 105 2.83 13.60 -12.55
C ILE A 105 3.97 12.93 -13.31
N LYS A 106 4.98 12.48 -12.58
CA LYS A 106 6.15 11.81 -13.16
C LYS A 106 5.94 10.29 -13.18
N TRP A 107 5.21 9.79 -14.17
CA TRP A 107 4.88 8.36 -14.31
C TRP A 107 6.10 7.42 -14.25
N TYR A 108 7.25 7.84 -14.78
CA TYR A 108 8.48 7.04 -14.69
C TYR A 108 8.92 6.75 -13.25
N ARG A 109 8.54 7.58 -12.27
CA ARG A 109 8.84 7.37 -10.85
C ARG A 109 8.00 6.25 -10.24
N ILE A 110 6.74 6.14 -10.65
CA ILE A 110 5.89 4.99 -10.32
C ILE A 110 6.56 3.72 -10.84
N LEU A 111 6.93 3.69 -12.13
CA LEU A 111 7.59 2.53 -12.71
C LEU A 111 8.94 2.23 -12.04
N LYS A 112 9.75 3.25 -11.73
CA LYS A 112 11.02 3.10 -11.00
C LYS A 112 10.78 2.46 -9.63
N GLY A 113 9.84 2.98 -8.85
CA GLY A 113 9.52 2.45 -7.52
C GLY A 113 9.05 1.01 -7.59
N PHE A 114 8.18 0.70 -8.55
CA PHE A 114 7.69 -0.65 -8.81
C PHE A 114 8.84 -1.61 -9.13
N VAL A 115 9.66 -1.28 -10.15
CA VAL A 115 10.75 -2.16 -10.61
C VAL A 115 11.79 -2.38 -9.53
N VAL A 116 12.20 -1.33 -8.80
CA VAL A 116 13.20 -1.46 -7.74
C VAL A 116 12.69 -2.38 -6.62
N TRP A 117 11.50 -2.13 -6.09
CA TRP A 117 10.97 -2.93 -4.98
C TRP A 117 10.65 -4.36 -5.41
N PHE A 118 9.98 -4.54 -6.55
CA PHE A 118 9.65 -5.87 -7.06
C PHE A 118 10.90 -6.71 -7.34
N SER A 119 11.95 -6.11 -7.92
CA SER A 119 13.23 -6.79 -8.16
C SER A 119 13.93 -7.19 -6.87
N MET A 120 13.89 -6.32 -5.84
CA MET A 120 14.40 -6.69 -4.53
C MET A 120 13.66 -7.90 -3.98
N LEU A 121 12.33 -7.87 -3.95
CA LEU A 121 11.51 -9.00 -3.47
C LEU A 121 11.78 -10.30 -4.26
N LEU A 122 11.95 -10.23 -5.58
CA LEU A 122 12.35 -11.38 -6.39
C LEU A 122 13.73 -11.93 -5.99
N ILE A 123 14.72 -11.08 -5.74
CA ILE A 123 16.04 -11.50 -5.29
C ILE A 123 15.94 -12.23 -3.95
N PHE A 124 15.18 -11.68 -3.00
CA PHE A 124 14.95 -12.33 -1.70
C PHE A 124 14.25 -13.68 -1.86
N LEU A 125 13.22 -13.76 -2.70
CA LEU A 125 12.57 -15.02 -3.02
C LEU A 125 13.55 -16.06 -3.59
N ILE A 126 14.45 -15.67 -4.50
CA ILE A 126 15.46 -16.59 -5.07
C ILE A 126 16.33 -17.18 -3.95
N PHE A 127 16.73 -16.38 -2.97
CA PHE A 127 17.50 -16.87 -1.82
C PHE A 127 16.67 -17.73 -0.87
N SER A 128 15.34 -17.56 -0.84
CA SER A 128 14.42 -18.35 -0.03
C SER A 128 13.95 -19.66 -0.70
N LEU A 129 14.19 -19.87 -2.00
CA LEU A 129 13.79 -21.10 -2.72
C LEU A 129 14.28 -22.42 -2.09
N PRO A 130 15.46 -22.48 -1.43
CA PRO A 130 15.89 -23.71 -0.74
C PRO A 130 15.11 -24.02 0.54
N ASP A 131 14.31 -23.09 1.07
CA ASP A 131 13.56 -23.30 2.31
C ASP A 131 12.48 -24.37 2.11
N PRO A 132 12.48 -25.47 2.88
CA PRO A 132 11.47 -26.52 2.75
C PRO A 132 10.05 -26.05 3.09
N ASN A 133 9.86 -24.94 3.81
CA ASN A 133 8.55 -24.39 4.14
C ASN A 133 7.94 -23.52 3.03
N LEU A 134 8.76 -23.08 2.08
CA LEU A 134 8.29 -22.37 0.90
C LEU A 134 7.81 -23.38 -0.16
N LYS A 135 6.50 -23.44 -0.39
CA LYS A 135 5.91 -24.40 -1.33
C LYS A 135 5.42 -23.70 -2.59
N PHE A 136 5.63 -24.33 -3.74
CA PHE A 136 4.99 -23.92 -4.98
C PHE A 136 3.51 -24.34 -4.95
N THR A 137 2.61 -23.35 -5.04
CA THR A 137 1.15 -23.51 -4.84
C THR A 137 0.33 -22.97 -6.02
N PHE A 138 0.97 -22.75 -7.16
CA PHE A 138 0.36 -22.26 -8.39
C PHE A 138 -0.83 -23.12 -8.86
N ASP A 139 -1.94 -22.45 -9.17
CA ASP A 139 -3.10 -23.03 -9.82
C ASP A 139 -3.38 -22.31 -11.15
N GLY A 140 -3.00 -22.97 -12.25
CA GLY A 140 -3.13 -22.41 -13.60
C GLY A 140 -4.57 -22.16 -14.06
N ALA A 141 -5.58 -22.77 -13.43
CA ALA A 141 -6.97 -22.54 -13.80
C ALA A 141 -7.47 -21.15 -13.38
N VAL A 142 -6.99 -20.65 -12.23
CA VAL A 142 -7.46 -19.42 -11.57
C VAL A 142 -6.44 -18.29 -11.61
N TYR A 143 -5.16 -18.61 -11.84
CA TYR A 143 -4.08 -17.62 -11.88
C TYR A 143 -4.29 -16.50 -12.92
N PRO A 144 -4.79 -16.74 -14.16
CA PRO A 144 -5.03 -15.66 -15.10
C PRO A 144 -6.03 -14.61 -14.57
N LEU A 145 -7.07 -15.07 -13.85
CA LEU A 145 -8.04 -14.19 -13.22
C LEU A 145 -7.41 -13.42 -12.04
N LEU A 146 -6.60 -14.10 -11.23
CA LEU A 146 -5.83 -13.48 -10.15
C LEU A 146 -4.88 -12.39 -10.67
N PHE A 147 -4.23 -12.65 -11.82
CA PHE A 147 -3.35 -11.69 -12.47
C PHE A 147 -4.11 -10.44 -12.92
N ILE A 148 -5.22 -10.61 -13.65
CA ILE A 148 -6.04 -9.49 -14.13
C ILE A 148 -6.52 -8.61 -12.97
N ILE A 149 -7.02 -9.23 -11.90
CA ILE A 149 -7.50 -8.45 -10.76
C ILE A 149 -6.37 -7.78 -9.99
N SER A 150 -5.20 -8.40 -9.91
CA SER A 150 -4.03 -7.82 -9.24
C SER A 150 -3.54 -6.55 -9.94
N LEU A 151 -3.87 -6.31 -11.22
CA LEU A 151 -3.62 -5.03 -11.87
C LEU A 151 -4.39 -3.87 -11.22
N THR A 152 -5.53 -4.15 -10.59
CA THR A 152 -6.34 -3.13 -9.91
C THR A 152 -5.79 -2.72 -8.53
N ILE A 153 -4.80 -3.45 -8.00
CA ILE A 153 -4.06 -3.10 -6.78
C ILE A 153 -3.38 -1.72 -6.92
N PHE A 154 -3.09 -1.28 -8.15
CA PHE A 154 -2.59 0.07 -8.39
C PHE A 154 -3.52 1.16 -7.82
N PHE A 155 -4.85 0.97 -7.90
CA PHE A 155 -5.81 1.92 -7.33
C PHE A 155 -5.83 1.87 -5.80
N GLN A 156 -5.69 0.68 -5.22
CA GLN A 156 -5.55 0.47 -3.79
C GLN A 156 -4.32 1.18 -3.23
N ALA A 157 -3.13 0.77 -3.68
CA ALA A 157 -1.87 1.34 -3.24
C ALA A 157 -1.80 2.83 -3.56
N GLY A 158 -2.30 3.23 -4.73
CA GLY A 158 -2.43 4.64 -5.13
C GLY A 158 -3.23 5.46 -4.11
N PHE A 159 -4.41 4.98 -3.72
CA PHE A 159 -5.26 5.67 -2.75
C PHE A 159 -4.57 5.78 -1.39
N GLU A 160 -4.03 4.67 -0.88
CA GLU A 160 -3.37 4.68 0.43
C GLU A 160 -2.19 5.66 0.45
N GLU A 161 -1.33 5.68 -0.59
CA GLU A 161 -0.23 6.64 -0.64
C GLU A 161 -0.72 8.10 -0.77
N ILE A 162 -1.74 8.37 -1.59
CA ILE A 162 -2.27 9.73 -1.73
C ILE A 162 -2.96 10.18 -0.43
N PHE A 163 -3.66 9.30 0.26
CA PHE A 163 -4.29 9.59 1.54
C PHE A 163 -3.26 9.80 2.65
N PHE A 164 -2.36 8.84 2.87
CA PHE A 164 -1.42 8.89 3.99
C PHE A 164 -0.23 9.83 3.74
N ARG A 165 0.44 9.71 2.59
CA ARG A 165 1.67 10.47 2.27
C ARG A 165 1.35 11.79 1.57
N GLY A 166 0.27 11.83 0.81
CA GLY A 166 -0.23 13.05 0.20
C GLY A 166 -0.99 13.94 1.18
N TYR A 167 -2.06 13.44 1.77
CA TYR A 167 -3.00 14.26 2.51
C TYR A 167 -2.72 14.34 4.03
N ILE A 168 -2.66 13.21 4.74
CA ILE A 168 -2.43 13.16 6.20
C ILE A 168 -1.07 13.75 6.58
N LEU A 169 -0.01 13.34 5.89
CA LEU A 169 1.35 13.85 6.14
C LEU A 169 1.42 15.37 5.97
N GLN A 170 0.80 15.92 4.93
CA GLN A 170 0.73 17.36 4.70
C GLN A 170 -0.08 18.07 5.79
N ALA A 171 -1.23 17.52 6.19
CA ALA A 171 -2.05 18.05 7.27
C ALA A 171 -1.28 18.10 8.60
N LEU A 172 -0.66 16.98 9.00
CA LEU A 172 0.18 16.89 10.20
C LEU A 172 1.32 17.89 10.16
N ASN A 173 2.00 18.03 9.01
CA ASN A 173 3.08 19.00 8.89
C ASN A 173 2.58 20.45 8.99
N LEU A 174 1.39 20.76 8.47
CA LEU A 174 0.79 22.09 8.57
C LEU A 174 0.56 22.50 10.03
N PHE A 175 0.02 21.59 10.86
CA PHE A 175 -0.29 21.87 12.26
C PHE A 175 0.93 21.77 13.18
N LEU A 176 1.77 20.74 13.01
CA LEU A 176 2.93 20.50 13.87
C LEU A 176 4.13 21.37 13.50
N LYS A 177 4.24 21.79 12.24
CA LYS A 177 5.38 22.54 11.67
C LYS A 177 6.73 21.83 11.87
N LYS A 178 6.71 20.49 12.03
CA LYS A 178 7.87 19.63 12.26
C LYS A 178 7.80 18.42 11.33
N PRO A 179 8.44 18.47 10.13
CA PRO A 179 8.36 17.39 9.14
C PRO A 179 8.71 16.00 9.66
N PRO A 180 9.78 15.80 10.45
CA PRO A 180 10.10 14.46 10.98
C PRO A 180 9.01 13.90 11.89
N LEU A 181 8.37 14.77 12.69
CA LEU A 181 7.27 14.36 13.56
C LEU A 181 6.01 14.03 12.76
N ALA A 182 5.73 14.77 11.68
CA ALA A 182 4.63 14.46 10.77
C ALA A 182 4.83 13.11 10.06
N VAL A 183 6.07 12.81 9.63
CA VAL A 183 6.45 11.50 9.07
C VAL A 183 6.22 10.39 10.10
N LEU A 184 6.71 10.57 11.33
CA LEU A 184 6.55 9.58 12.38
C LEU A 184 5.07 9.29 12.67
N ILE A 185 4.27 10.32 12.91
CA ILE A 185 2.85 10.16 13.27
C ILE A 185 2.04 9.57 12.12
N SER A 186 2.23 10.04 10.88
CA SER A 186 1.53 9.45 9.72
C SER A 186 1.89 7.97 9.53
N SER A 187 3.13 7.59 9.80
CA SER A 187 3.59 6.20 9.70
C SER A 187 3.00 5.31 10.80
N ILE A 188 2.85 5.82 12.03
CA ILE A 188 2.15 5.12 13.11
C ILE A 188 0.68 4.89 12.73
N ILE A 189 -0.01 5.92 12.24
CA ILE A 189 -1.42 5.80 11.84
C ILE A 189 -1.57 4.75 10.73
N PHE A 190 -0.68 4.75 9.73
CA PHE A 190 -0.66 3.74 8.68
C PHE A 190 -0.50 2.33 9.25
N ALA A 191 0.48 2.11 10.13
CA ALA A 191 0.76 0.81 10.72
C ALA A 191 -0.38 0.29 11.61
N ILE A 192 -1.03 1.17 12.38
CA ILE A 192 -2.23 0.83 13.16
C ILE A 192 -3.35 0.35 12.23
N GLY A 193 -3.52 0.99 11.07
CA GLY A 193 -4.53 0.62 10.08
C GLY A 193 -4.35 -0.80 9.52
N HIS A 194 -3.18 -1.40 9.67
CA HIS A 194 -2.87 -2.77 9.24
C HIS A 194 -3.02 -3.81 10.35
N TRP A 195 -3.41 -3.40 11.55
CA TRP A 195 -3.73 -4.32 12.62
C TRP A 195 -4.98 -5.12 12.27
N GLY A 196 -4.93 -6.45 12.42
CA GLY A 196 -5.96 -7.40 11.99
C GLY A 196 -5.62 -8.14 10.69
N ASN A 197 -4.56 -7.73 9.98
CA ASN A 197 -4.10 -8.42 8.77
C ASN A 197 -3.58 -9.84 9.02
N GLN A 198 -3.28 -10.17 10.29
CA GLN A 198 -2.86 -11.49 10.72
C GLN A 198 -3.82 -12.04 11.77
N LEU A 199 -3.88 -13.36 11.89
CA LEU A 199 -4.77 -14.02 12.85
C LEU A 199 -4.18 -14.07 14.27
N THR A 200 -2.85 -13.96 14.42
CA THR A 200 -2.16 -14.09 15.71
C THR A 200 -1.67 -12.74 16.21
N PHE A 201 -1.52 -12.61 17.53
CA PHE A 201 -0.97 -11.38 18.12
C PHE A 201 0.46 -11.09 17.64
N VAL A 202 1.33 -12.11 17.62
CA VAL A 202 2.71 -11.98 17.13
C VAL A 202 2.74 -11.60 15.66
N GLY A 203 1.90 -12.22 14.82
CA GLY A 203 1.79 -11.84 13.41
C GLY A 203 1.36 -10.39 13.22
N ASN A 204 0.38 -9.91 14.00
CA ASN A 204 -0.04 -8.51 13.94
C ASN A 204 1.06 -7.55 14.41
N LEU A 205 1.84 -7.93 15.42
CA LEU A 205 3.00 -7.15 15.85
C LEU A 205 4.07 -7.09 14.76
N ASN A 206 4.31 -8.19 14.05
CA ASN A 206 5.24 -8.22 12.91
C ASN A 206 4.76 -7.33 11.76
N ILE A 207 3.48 -7.44 11.37
CA ILE A 207 2.90 -6.55 10.34
C ILE A 207 2.95 -5.09 10.77
N PHE A 208 2.71 -4.77 12.04
CA PHE A 208 2.85 -3.41 12.55
C PHE A 208 4.28 -2.90 12.37
N ILE A 209 5.29 -3.70 12.75
CA ILE A 209 6.71 -3.34 12.60
C ILE A 209 7.05 -3.09 11.12
N ASP A 210 6.64 -4.00 10.24
CA ASP A 210 6.91 -3.93 8.82
C ASP A 210 6.27 -2.71 8.18
N THR A 211 4.98 -2.55 8.38
CA THR A 211 4.21 -1.45 7.81
C THR A 211 4.64 -0.11 8.39
N PHE A 212 5.06 -0.05 9.65
CA PHE A 212 5.61 1.15 10.27
C PHE A 212 6.93 1.57 9.62
N ILE A 213 7.89 0.66 9.47
CA ILE A 213 9.20 0.96 8.86
C ILE A 213 9.03 1.29 7.38
N PHE A 214 8.25 0.48 6.66
CA PHE A 214 7.87 0.73 5.28
C PHE A 214 7.29 2.14 5.14
N ALA A 215 6.34 2.50 6.01
CA ALA A 215 5.68 3.78 5.98
C ALA A 215 6.59 4.97 6.20
N ILE A 216 7.53 4.85 7.14
CA ILE A 216 8.57 5.86 7.36
C ILE A 216 9.38 6.05 6.08
N VAL A 217 9.85 4.96 5.48
CA VAL A 217 10.72 5.02 4.30
C VAL A 217 10.00 5.62 3.10
N VAL A 218 8.79 5.19 2.78
CA VAL A 218 8.05 5.78 1.65
C VAL A 218 7.60 7.23 1.91
N ALA A 219 7.35 7.60 3.16
CA ALA A 219 7.08 9.00 3.53
C ALA A 219 8.34 9.88 3.38
N VAL A 220 9.51 9.38 3.78
CA VAL A 220 10.79 10.06 3.56
C VAL A 220 11.06 10.22 2.07
N ILE A 221 10.89 9.17 1.26
CA ILE A 221 11.03 9.24 -0.20
C ILE A 221 10.07 10.28 -0.78
N THR A 222 8.81 10.29 -0.37
CA THR A 222 7.80 11.26 -0.81
C THR A 222 8.24 12.69 -0.55
N VAL A 223 8.74 12.98 0.66
CA VAL A 223 9.21 14.30 1.06
C VAL A 223 10.45 14.73 0.29
N LEU A 224 11.38 13.81 0.02
CA LEU A 224 12.61 14.08 -0.71
C LEU A 224 12.39 14.26 -2.21
N GLU A 225 11.49 13.47 -2.80
CA GLU A 225 11.18 13.54 -4.22
C GLU A 225 10.10 14.59 -4.56
N ASP A 226 9.53 15.24 -3.54
CA ASP A 226 8.45 16.21 -3.63
C ASP A 226 7.17 15.66 -4.33
N GLY A 227 6.81 14.40 -4.05
CA GLY A 227 5.61 13.77 -4.61
C GLY A 227 5.50 12.28 -4.26
N VAL A 228 4.28 11.73 -4.35
CA VAL A 228 3.99 10.33 -3.93
C VAL A 228 4.29 9.29 -5.01
N GLU A 229 4.75 9.70 -6.21
CA GLU A 229 4.80 8.82 -7.38
C GLU A 229 5.65 7.55 -7.14
N THR A 230 6.84 7.69 -6.56
CA THR A 230 7.69 6.52 -6.25
C THR A 230 7.09 5.65 -5.15
N ALA A 231 6.44 6.25 -4.15
CA ALA A 231 5.75 5.51 -3.08
C ALA A 231 4.62 4.64 -3.64
N ILE A 232 3.81 5.17 -4.57
CA ILE A 232 2.74 4.40 -5.25
C ILE A 232 3.34 3.19 -5.96
N GLY A 233 4.45 3.37 -6.68
CA GLY A 233 5.14 2.28 -7.36
C GLY A 233 5.61 1.18 -6.42
N ILE A 234 6.31 1.57 -5.34
CA ILE A 234 6.82 0.65 -4.32
C ILE A 234 5.67 -0.14 -3.68
N HIS A 235 4.62 0.54 -3.25
CA HIS A 235 3.48 -0.10 -2.59
C HIS A 235 2.68 -0.99 -3.56
N THR A 236 2.49 -0.57 -4.80
CA THR A 236 1.85 -1.42 -5.83
C THR A 236 2.66 -2.70 -6.04
N ALA A 237 3.99 -2.59 -6.18
CA ALA A 237 4.86 -3.76 -6.31
C ALA A 237 4.77 -4.69 -5.09
N ASN A 238 4.71 -4.13 -3.88
CA ASN A 238 4.58 -4.91 -2.65
C ASN A 238 3.32 -5.78 -2.67
N ASN A 239 2.17 -5.14 -2.88
CA ASN A 239 0.88 -5.82 -2.79
C ASN A 239 0.67 -6.79 -3.97
N MET A 240 1.13 -6.43 -5.18
CA MET A 240 1.14 -7.36 -6.30
C MET A 240 2.05 -8.56 -6.05
N PHE A 241 3.21 -8.38 -5.40
CA PHE A 241 4.09 -9.48 -5.05
C PHE A 241 3.44 -10.42 -4.03
N CYS A 242 2.80 -9.87 -2.99
CA CYS A 242 2.05 -10.63 -2.00
C CYS A 242 0.86 -11.41 -2.62
N ALA A 243 0.16 -10.81 -3.58
CA ALA A 243 -0.99 -11.43 -4.23
C ALA A 243 -0.57 -12.50 -5.26
N LEU A 244 0.42 -12.21 -6.11
CA LEU A 244 0.75 -13.04 -7.28
C LEU A 244 1.90 -14.01 -7.05
N VAL A 245 2.88 -13.65 -6.21
CA VAL A 245 4.16 -14.36 -6.14
C VAL A 245 4.28 -15.16 -4.86
N VAL A 246 4.19 -14.52 -3.69
CA VAL A 246 4.35 -15.20 -2.41
C VAL A 246 3.30 -14.70 -1.41
N ASN A 247 2.47 -15.59 -0.90
CA ASN A 247 1.65 -15.30 0.28
C ASN A 247 2.18 -16.03 1.52
N ASP A 248 2.04 -15.41 2.68
CA ASP A 248 2.21 -16.09 3.97
C ASP A 248 0.88 -16.78 4.32
N GLY A 249 0.91 -18.09 4.61
CA GLY A 249 -0.30 -18.88 4.86
C GLY A 249 -1.13 -18.45 6.09
N THR A 250 -0.79 -17.32 6.70
CA THR A 250 -1.39 -16.72 7.90
C THR A 250 -2.10 -15.39 7.64
N SER A 251 -1.90 -14.72 6.49
CA SER A 251 -2.60 -13.47 6.18
C SER A 251 -4.10 -13.66 6.11
N SER A 252 -4.86 -12.79 6.78
CA SER A 252 -6.32 -12.77 6.67
C SER A 252 -6.81 -12.40 5.26
N PHE A 253 -5.97 -11.71 4.47
CA PHE A 253 -6.33 -11.12 3.19
C PHE A 253 -5.81 -11.92 1.99
N TYR A 254 -4.58 -12.46 2.07
CA TYR A 254 -3.91 -13.13 0.93
C TYR A 254 -3.88 -14.66 1.03
N LYS A 255 -4.07 -15.26 2.21
CA LYS A 255 -4.07 -16.72 2.42
C LYS A 255 -4.96 -17.51 1.45
N PRO A 256 -6.14 -17.01 1.01
CA PRO A 256 -6.98 -17.78 0.10
C PRO A 256 -6.51 -17.74 -1.37
N LEU A 257 -5.49 -16.93 -1.71
CA LEU A 257 -5.06 -16.71 -3.08
C LEU A 257 -4.04 -17.77 -3.55
N PRO A 258 -4.20 -18.30 -4.78
CA PRO A 258 -3.28 -19.23 -5.43
C PRO A 258 -2.08 -18.49 -6.02
N SER A 259 -1.30 -17.84 -5.17
CA SER A 259 -0.02 -17.23 -5.54
C SER A 259 0.94 -18.32 -6.06
N LEU A 260 2.04 -17.93 -6.71
CA LEU A 260 3.04 -18.89 -7.19
C LEU A 260 3.59 -19.75 -6.03
N PHE A 261 3.83 -19.11 -4.88
CA PHE A 261 4.33 -19.75 -3.68
C PHE A 261 3.49 -19.40 -2.46
N THR A 262 3.46 -20.32 -1.51
CA THR A 262 2.97 -20.11 -0.15
C THR A 262 4.07 -20.44 0.84
N ASP A 263 4.35 -19.50 1.74
CA ASP A 263 5.28 -19.71 2.84
C ASP A 263 4.52 -20.21 4.08
N PHE A 264 4.89 -21.41 4.54
CA PHE A 264 4.35 -22.05 5.74
C PHE A 264 5.27 -21.92 6.96
N SER A 265 6.30 -21.08 6.86
CA SER A 265 7.21 -20.81 7.96
C SER A 265 6.48 -20.21 9.15
N ILE A 266 6.99 -20.51 10.34
CA ILE A 266 6.53 -19.84 11.56
C ILE A 266 6.95 -18.37 11.46
N PRO A 267 6.06 -17.40 11.74
CA PRO A 267 6.42 -15.99 11.74
C PRO A 267 7.65 -15.76 12.63
N PRO A 268 8.61 -14.93 12.17
CA PRO A 268 9.81 -14.65 12.96
C PRO A 268 9.44 -13.94 14.27
N SER A 269 10.39 -13.90 15.21
CA SER A 269 10.20 -13.06 16.39
C SER A 269 10.09 -11.58 16.00
N PRO A 270 9.40 -10.73 16.78
CA PRO A 270 9.29 -9.30 16.48
C PRO A 270 10.65 -8.58 16.34
N ILE A 271 11.67 -9.05 17.06
CA ILE A 271 13.03 -8.51 16.97
C ILE A 271 13.68 -8.88 15.63
N GLU A 272 13.55 -10.12 15.18
CA GLU A 272 14.03 -10.54 13.86
C GLU A 272 13.29 -9.78 12.75
N GLN A 273 11.97 -9.66 12.86
CA GLN A 273 11.16 -8.87 11.93
C GLN A 273 11.66 -7.43 11.83
N LEU A 274 11.96 -6.80 12.97
CA LEU A 274 12.54 -5.46 13.02
C LEU A 274 13.86 -5.37 12.24
N TYR A 275 14.77 -6.32 12.44
CA TYR A 275 16.04 -6.35 11.72
C TYR A 275 15.86 -6.51 10.21
N TYR A 276 15.01 -7.45 9.78
CA TYR A 276 14.72 -7.66 8.36
C TYR A 276 14.10 -6.43 7.71
N SER A 277 13.12 -5.82 8.38
CA SER A 277 12.46 -4.62 7.87
C SER A 277 13.37 -3.42 7.77
N ILE A 278 14.25 -3.19 8.76
CA ILE A 278 15.26 -2.12 8.70
C ILE A 278 16.23 -2.36 7.55
N LEU A 279 16.73 -3.59 7.41
CA LEU A 279 17.68 -3.94 6.36
C LEU A 279 17.07 -3.73 4.97
N MET A 280 15.90 -4.29 4.72
CA MET A 280 15.18 -4.20 3.44
C MET A 280 14.87 -2.77 3.05
N ASN A 281 14.22 -2.03 3.95
CA ASN A 281 13.81 -0.66 3.67
C ASN A 281 15.02 0.30 3.66
N GLY A 282 16.09 -0.01 4.38
CA GLY A 282 17.36 0.71 4.33
C GLY A 282 18.05 0.57 2.96
N ILE A 283 18.09 -0.64 2.40
CA ILE A 283 18.60 -0.90 1.04
C ILE A 283 17.76 -0.16 0.01
N LEU A 284 16.43 -0.25 0.09
CA LEU A 284 15.51 0.48 -0.79
C LEU A 284 15.80 1.99 -0.76
N LEU A 285 15.88 2.57 0.44
CA LEU A 285 16.13 3.98 0.63
C LEU A 285 17.48 4.40 0.03
N ALA A 286 18.52 3.58 0.21
CA ALA A 286 19.83 3.79 -0.39
C ALA A 286 19.78 3.77 -1.92
N ILE A 287 19.15 2.76 -2.52
CA ILE A 287 19.01 2.64 -3.99
C ILE A 287 18.27 3.85 -4.58
N ILE A 288 17.20 4.31 -3.93
CA ILE A 288 16.39 5.43 -4.43
C ILE A 288 17.13 6.77 -4.32
N ILE A 289 17.86 7.01 -3.21
CA ILE A 289 18.47 8.32 -2.89
C ILE A 289 19.89 8.48 -3.43
N LEU A 290 20.74 7.44 -3.39
CA LEU A 290 22.16 7.55 -3.75
C LEU A 290 22.38 8.15 -5.16
N PRO A 291 21.65 7.75 -6.21
CA PRO A 291 21.81 8.34 -7.54
C PRO A 291 21.50 9.84 -7.57
N GLN A 292 20.58 10.31 -6.73
CA GLN A 292 20.23 11.73 -6.66
C GLN A 292 21.39 12.56 -6.10
N LYS A 293 22.06 12.06 -5.03
CA LYS A 293 23.22 12.72 -4.43
C LYS A 293 24.42 12.76 -5.38
N LEU A 294 24.69 11.66 -6.07
CA LEU A 294 25.78 11.59 -7.06
C LEU A 294 25.60 12.59 -8.20
N ASN A 295 24.36 12.77 -8.68
CA ASN A 295 24.07 13.76 -9.72
C ASN A 295 24.29 15.20 -9.25
N VAL A 296 24.02 15.50 -7.96
CA VAL A 296 24.33 16.81 -7.38
C VAL A 296 25.85 17.03 -7.33
N LEU A 297 26.61 16.04 -6.87
CA LEU A 297 28.07 16.12 -6.82
C LEU A 297 28.71 16.29 -8.20
N LYS A 298 28.24 15.56 -9.22
CA LYS A 298 28.71 15.71 -10.61
C LYS A 298 28.46 17.12 -11.14
N LYS A 299 27.31 17.74 -10.83
CA LYS A 299 26.99 19.12 -11.25
C LYS A 299 27.87 20.16 -10.56
N ILE A 300 28.34 19.88 -9.34
CA ILE A 300 29.29 20.74 -8.62
C ILE A 300 30.69 20.59 -9.21
N ALA A 301 31.12 19.36 -9.51
CA ALA A 301 32.45 19.07 -10.04
C ALA A 301 32.69 19.55 -11.50
N LEU A 302 31.61 19.85 -12.23
CA LEU A 302 31.66 20.36 -13.62
C LEU A 302 31.55 21.90 -13.70
N ARG A 303 31.61 22.61 -12.56
CA ARG A 303 31.68 24.07 -12.46
C ARG A 303 33.04 24.47 -11.93
#